data_AF-A0A8J3APE5-F1
#
_entry.id   AF-A0A8J3APE5-F1
#
_cell.length_a   1.000
_cell.length_b   1.000
_cell.length_c   1.000
_cell.angle_alpha   90.00
_cell.angle_beta   90.00
_cell.angle_gamma   90.00
#
_symmetry.space_group_name_H-M   'P 1'
#
loop_
_entity.id
_entity.type
_entity.pdbx_description
1 polymer ?
#
loop_
_entity_poly.entity_id
_entity_poly.type
_entity_poly.pdbx_seq_one_letter_code
_entity_poly.pdbx_strand_id
1 'polypeptide(L)'
;MDLTYFLKNLPAFEDFHASDLSTLASNLDVQEYADGHVFIQQGQEGKALYLLLQGSVRITRLDREGVEHEVRELADGEMFGILSLIEDLPTQASCMAKGAVRAASLSREAFKKLFSEASPIGHHLQYMIAVQMARDLQEANKRVRKESAA
;
A
#
# COMPACT_ATOMS: atom_id res chain seq x y z
N MET A 1 -16.26 12.07 5.78
CA MET A 1 -16.80 10.83 5.18
C MET A 1 -16.26 9.68 6.00
N ASP A 2 -17.13 8.81 6.51
CA ASP A 2 -16.77 7.67 7.35
C ASP A 2 -15.81 6.73 6.59
N LEU A 3 -14.68 6.35 7.21
CA LEU A 3 -13.71 5.44 6.61
C LEU A 3 -14.36 4.11 6.24
N THR A 4 -15.29 3.62 7.07
CA THR A 4 -16.06 2.40 6.79
C THR A 4 -16.87 2.53 5.49
N TYR A 5 -17.45 3.70 5.23
CA TYR A 5 -18.17 3.96 3.98
C TYR A 5 -17.23 3.99 2.77
N PHE A 6 -16.06 4.60 2.89
CA PHE A 6 -15.07 4.60 1.82
C PHE A 6 -14.60 3.18 1.50
N LEU A 7 -14.22 2.42 2.53
CA LEU A 7 -13.78 1.04 2.38
C LEU A 7 -14.87 0.22 1.68
N LYS A 8 -16.14 0.33 2.08
CA LYS A 8 -17.24 -0.42 1.46
C LYS A 8 -17.44 -0.15 -0.04
N ASN A 9 -17.01 1.00 -0.55
CA ASN A 9 -17.13 1.34 -1.97
C ASN A 9 -15.94 0.87 -2.82
N LEU A 10 -14.89 0.33 -2.20
CA LEU A 10 -13.79 -0.28 -2.93
C LEU A 10 -14.21 -1.69 -3.38
N PRO A 11 -13.93 -2.11 -4.63
CA PRO A 11 -14.32 -3.43 -5.13
C PRO A 11 -13.82 -4.61 -4.28
N ALA A 12 -12.71 -4.41 -3.56
CA ALA A 12 -12.14 -5.42 -2.68
C ALA A 12 -12.93 -5.60 -1.35
N PHE A 13 -13.97 -4.80 -1.11
CA PHE A 13 -14.68 -4.69 0.16
C PHE A 13 -16.22 -4.71 0.04
N GLU A 14 -16.77 -4.87 -1.17
CA GLU A 14 -18.23 -4.74 -1.38
C GLU A 14 -19.04 -5.78 -0.58
N ASP A 15 -18.51 -7.00 -0.48
CA ASP A 15 -19.13 -8.14 0.20
C ASP A 15 -18.97 -8.12 1.72
N PHE A 16 -18.37 -7.07 2.29
CA PHE A 16 -17.99 -7.09 3.70
C PHE A 16 -19.16 -6.71 4.60
N HIS A 17 -19.26 -7.43 5.72
CA HIS A 17 -20.10 -7.04 6.82
C HIS A 17 -19.58 -5.75 7.47
N ALA A 18 -20.51 -4.91 7.90
CA ALA A 18 -20.18 -3.62 8.53
C ALA A 18 -19.29 -3.78 9.78
N SER A 19 -19.42 -4.89 10.52
CA SER A 19 -18.58 -5.19 11.69
C SER A 19 -17.12 -5.43 11.33
N ASP A 20 -16.83 -6.08 10.21
CA ASP A 20 -15.47 -6.38 9.77
C ASP A 20 -14.80 -5.08 9.27
N LEU A 21 -15.53 -4.28 8.51
CA LEU A 21 -15.07 -2.96 8.08
C LEU A 21 -14.85 -2.00 9.25
N SER A 22 -15.70 -2.06 10.28
CA SER A 22 -15.51 -1.26 11.50
C SER A 22 -14.25 -1.71 12.26
N THR A 23 -14.00 -3.02 12.32
CA THR A 23 -12.79 -3.56 12.96
C THR A 23 -11.54 -3.16 12.19
N LEU A 24 -11.56 -3.20 10.86
CA LEU A 24 -10.45 -2.71 10.06
C LEU A 24 -10.23 -1.21 10.26
N ALA A 25 -11.31 -0.43 10.14
CA ALA A 25 -11.29 1.01 10.29
C ALA A 25 -10.74 1.44 11.65
N SER A 26 -11.01 0.71 12.73
CA SER A 26 -10.47 1.01 14.06
C SER A 26 -8.97 0.74 14.22
N ASN A 27 -8.38 -0.04 13.31
CA ASN A 27 -6.93 -0.30 13.27
C ASN A 27 -6.20 0.59 12.27
N LEU A 28 -6.92 1.40 11.49
CA LEU A 28 -6.37 2.31 10.51
C LEU A 28 -6.29 3.73 11.07
N ASP A 29 -5.15 4.37 10.87
CA ASP A 29 -5.00 5.80 11.12
C ASP A 29 -5.03 6.56 9.78
N VAL A 30 -5.96 7.51 9.66
CA VAL A 30 -6.18 8.28 8.44
C VAL A 30 -5.64 9.68 8.61
N GLN A 31 -4.67 10.03 7.78
CA GLN A 31 -4.03 11.34 7.83
C GLN A 31 -3.94 11.96 6.43
N GLU A 32 -3.79 13.29 6.44
CA GLU A 32 -3.42 14.07 5.27
C GLU A 32 -1.94 14.40 5.32
N TYR A 33 -1.30 14.30 4.17
CA TYR A 33 0.13 14.45 3.99
C TYR A 33 0.37 15.51 2.91
N ALA A 34 1.30 16.42 3.20
CA ALA A 34 1.69 17.45 2.26
C ALA A 34 2.53 16.87 1.10
N ASP A 35 2.67 17.65 0.04
CA ASP A 35 3.58 17.35 -1.07
C ASP A 35 5.00 17.08 -0.56
N GLY A 36 5.66 16.07 -1.15
CA GLY A 36 7.00 15.65 -0.76
C GLY A 36 7.08 14.88 0.56
N HIS A 37 5.96 14.58 1.24
CA HIS A 37 5.99 13.73 2.43
C HIS A 37 6.54 12.34 2.08
N VAL A 38 7.56 11.90 2.83
CA VAL A 38 8.19 10.59 2.64
C VAL A 38 7.53 9.58 3.56
N PHE A 39 6.73 8.68 2.98
CA PHE A 39 6.10 7.58 3.71
C PHE A 39 7.09 6.45 4.00
N ILE A 40 7.95 6.16 3.01
CA ILE A 40 8.90 5.06 3.05
C ILE A 40 10.19 5.55 2.41
N GLN A 41 11.31 5.24 3.07
CA GLN A 41 12.65 5.48 2.54
C GLN A 41 13.32 4.13 2.30
N GLN A 42 13.79 3.87 1.08
CA GLN A 42 14.47 2.63 0.72
C GLN A 42 15.59 2.28 1.72
N GLY A 43 15.69 0.99 2.04
CA GLY A 43 16.70 0.43 2.94
C GLY A 43 16.37 0.60 4.42
N GLN A 44 15.29 1.31 4.78
CA GLN A 44 14.81 1.42 6.15
C GLN A 44 13.88 0.25 6.51
N GLU A 45 13.68 0.04 7.81
CA GLU A 45 12.66 -0.88 8.31
C GLU A 45 11.26 -0.42 7.87
N GLY A 46 10.47 -1.34 7.33
CA GLY A 46 9.08 -1.06 6.94
C GLY A 46 8.17 -0.94 8.15
N LYS A 47 7.61 0.24 8.40
CA LYS A 47 6.87 0.55 9.65
C LYS A 47 5.36 0.35 9.55
N ALA A 48 4.80 0.42 8.35
CA ALA A 48 3.36 0.38 8.14
C ALA A 48 3.03 0.00 6.69
N LEU A 49 1.80 -0.50 6.52
CA LEU A 49 1.12 -0.62 5.24
C LEU A 49 0.27 0.62 5.05
N TYR A 50 0.16 1.10 3.83
CA TYR A 50 -0.65 2.28 3.50
C TYR A 50 -1.65 1.94 2.41
N LEU A 51 -2.86 2.48 2.53
CA LEU A 51 -3.88 2.52 1.49
C LEU A 51 -4.06 3.97 1.06
N LEU A 52 -3.78 4.25 -0.21
CA LEU A 52 -3.95 5.57 -0.79
C LEU A 52 -5.45 5.84 -0.98
N LEU A 53 -6.01 6.77 -0.19
CA LEU A 53 -7.43 7.12 -0.26
C LEU A 53 -7.68 8.20 -1.32
N GLN A 54 -6.74 9.13 -1.44
CA GLN A 54 -6.78 10.23 -2.40
C GLN A 54 -5.38 10.76 -2.68
N GLY A 55 -5.07 11.05 -3.94
CA GLY A 55 -3.87 11.74 -4.36
C GLY A 55 -2.93 10.84 -5.16
N SER A 56 -1.64 11.13 -5.10
CA SER A 56 -0.63 10.38 -5.86
C SER A 56 0.62 10.15 -5.01
N VAL A 57 1.18 8.94 -5.13
CA VAL A 57 2.44 8.58 -4.48
C VAL A 57 3.42 8.09 -5.53
N ARG A 58 4.58 8.73 -5.58
CA ARG A 58 5.70 8.33 -6.45
C ARG A 58 6.53 7.26 -5.76
N ILE A 59 6.78 6.15 -6.46
CA ILE A 59 7.71 5.12 -6.04
C ILE A 59 9.03 5.29 -6.78
N THR A 60 10.11 5.41 -6.03
CA THR A 60 11.47 5.50 -6.59
C THR A 60 12.37 4.42 -6.01
N ARG A 61 13.42 4.06 -6.75
CA ARG A 61 14.43 3.11 -6.30
C ARG A 61 15.82 3.63 -6.67
N LEU A 62 16.72 3.58 -5.70
CA LEU A 62 18.16 3.78 -5.90
C LEU A 62 18.76 2.50 -6.49
N ASP A 63 19.50 2.64 -7.58
CA ASP A 63 20.33 1.58 -8.14
C ASP A 63 21.64 1.40 -7.35
N ARG A 64 22.54 0.55 -7.86
CA ARG A 64 23.84 0.27 -7.21
C ARG A 64 24.81 1.45 -7.25
N GLU A 65 24.60 2.39 -8.16
CA GLU A 65 25.43 3.59 -8.33
C GLU A 65 24.85 4.77 -7.52
N GLY A 66 23.70 4.58 -6.88
CA GLY A 66 23.01 5.60 -6.09
C GLY A 66 22.15 6.53 -6.94
N VAL A 67 21.88 6.19 -8.20
CA VAL A 67 20.99 6.96 -9.07
C VAL A 67 19.55 6.59 -8.75
N GLU A 68 18.71 7.60 -8.55
CA GLU A 68 17.29 7.41 -8.28
C GLU A 68 16.52 7.23 -9.60
N HIS A 69 15.83 6.10 -9.72
CA HIS A 69 14.95 5.79 -10.84
C HIS A 69 13.50 5.77 -10.37
N GLU A 70 12.63 6.45 -11.10
CA GLU A 70 11.20 6.32 -10.88
C GLU A 70 10.73 4.95 -11.35
N VAL A 71 10.14 4.18 -10.44
CA VAL A 71 9.57 2.88 -10.74
C VAL A 71 8.16 3.05 -11.28
N ARG A 72 7.32 3.79 -10.54
CA ARG A 72 5.93 4.07 -10.91
C ARG A 72 5.30 5.15 -10.04
N GLU A 73 4.14 5.60 -10.49
CA GLU A 73 3.19 6.36 -9.69
C GLU A 73 2.03 5.44 -9.24
N LEU A 74 1.53 5.69 -8.03
CA LEU A 74 0.35 5.04 -7.45
C LEU A 74 -0.83 6.01 -7.45
N ALA A 75 -2.03 5.45 -7.68
CA ALA A 75 -3.29 6.18 -7.65
C ALA A 75 -4.22 5.68 -6.53
N ASP A 76 -5.33 6.40 -6.35
CA ASP A 76 -6.38 6.08 -5.38
C ASP A 76 -6.78 4.60 -5.40
N GLY A 77 -6.89 4.01 -4.21
CA GLY A 77 -7.25 2.61 -4.00
C GLY A 77 -6.08 1.63 -4.07
N GLU A 78 -4.86 2.08 -4.38
CA GLU A 78 -3.67 1.23 -4.33
C GLU A 78 -3.05 1.18 -2.93
N MET A 79 -2.44 0.03 -2.61
CA MET A 79 -1.71 -0.18 -1.36
C MET A 79 -0.20 -0.21 -1.58
N PHE A 80 0.56 0.26 -0.58
CA PHE A 80 2.02 0.24 -0.60
C PHE A 80 2.64 -0.03 0.78
N GLY A 81 3.94 -0.31 0.82
CA GLY A 81 4.65 -0.73 2.05
C GLY A 81 4.47 -2.21 2.42
N ILE A 82 3.81 -3.00 1.57
CA ILE A 82 3.48 -4.41 1.81
C ILE A 82 4.73 -5.29 1.96
N LEU A 83 5.68 -5.19 1.03
CA LEU A 83 6.74 -6.19 0.87
C LEU A 83 7.62 -6.33 2.13
N SER A 84 8.02 -5.22 2.73
CA SER A 84 8.83 -5.21 3.95
C SER A 84 8.12 -5.79 5.18
N LEU A 85 6.78 -5.82 5.17
CA LEU A 85 6.00 -6.40 6.26
C LEU A 85 5.82 -7.91 6.09
N ILE A 86 5.69 -8.38 4.84
CA ILE A 86 5.54 -9.80 4.53
C ILE A 86 6.86 -10.55 4.67
N GLU A 87 7.92 -10.05 4.03
CA GLU A 87 9.21 -10.74 3.99
C GLU A 87 10.10 -10.46 5.21
N ASP A 88 9.67 -9.54 6.07
CA ASP A 88 10.46 -9.04 7.21
C ASP A 88 11.85 -8.52 6.77
N LEU A 89 11.90 -7.89 5.59
CA LEU A 89 13.09 -7.29 4.99
C LEU A 89 13.05 -5.76 5.03
N PRO A 90 14.22 -5.09 4.88
CA PRO A 90 14.26 -3.66 4.60
C PRO A 90 13.42 -3.29 3.37
N THR A 91 12.88 -2.09 3.37
CA THR A 91 12.09 -1.54 2.27
C THR A 91 12.91 -1.48 0.98
N GLN A 92 12.32 -1.93 -0.13
CA GLN A 92 13.03 -2.08 -1.40
C GLN A 92 12.94 -0.85 -2.31
N ALA A 93 12.12 0.13 -1.95
CA ALA A 93 11.88 1.35 -2.69
C ALA A 93 11.46 2.47 -1.72
N SER A 94 11.62 3.72 -2.15
CA SER A 94 11.08 4.89 -1.47
C SER A 94 9.68 5.20 -2.00
N CYS A 95 8.82 5.75 -1.14
CA CYS A 95 7.46 6.17 -1.48
C CYS A 95 7.23 7.60 -0.96
N MET A 96 6.91 8.52 -1.86
CA MET A 96 6.78 9.95 -1.56
C MET A 96 5.48 10.52 -2.13
N ALA A 97 4.80 11.37 -1.36
CA ALA A 97 3.62 12.10 -1.80
C ALA A 97 3.97 13.01 -2.99
N LYS A 98 3.09 13.01 -4.00
CA LYS A 98 3.12 13.93 -5.14
C LYS A 98 1.85 14.78 -5.10
N GLY A 99 1.98 15.99 -4.56
CA GLY A 99 0.86 16.83 -4.14
C GLY A 99 0.28 16.40 -2.78
N ALA A 100 -0.89 16.95 -2.45
CA ALA A 100 -1.61 16.57 -1.24
C ALA A 100 -2.12 15.12 -1.35
N VAL A 101 -1.84 14.32 -0.32
CA VAL A 101 -2.21 12.92 -0.24
C VAL A 101 -3.03 12.68 1.02
N ARG A 102 -4.10 11.89 0.90
CA ARG A 102 -4.81 11.32 2.05
C ARG A 102 -4.64 9.82 2.03
N ALA A 103 -4.12 9.25 3.11
CA ALA A 103 -3.86 7.82 3.21
C ALA A 103 -4.32 7.25 4.56
N ALA A 104 -4.77 6.00 4.53
CA ALA A 104 -4.96 5.19 5.72
C ALA A 104 -3.70 4.36 5.95
N SER A 105 -3.23 4.29 7.20
CA SER A 105 -2.05 3.52 7.58
C SER A 105 -2.41 2.43 8.57
N LEU A 106 -1.82 1.25 8.39
CA LEU A 106 -1.89 0.11 9.31
C LEU A 106 -0.49 -0.15 9.82
N SER A 107 -0.26 0.02 11.12
CA SER A 107 1.08 -0.17 11.72
C SER A 107 1.57 -1.61 11.52
N ARG A 108 2.89 -1.82 11.56
CA ARG A 108 3.51 -3.16 11.49
C ARG A 108 2.91 -4.11 12.53
N GLU A 109 2.68 -3.65 13.75
CA GLU A 109 2.12 -4.45 14.85
C GLU A 109 0.67 -4.84 14.55
N ALA A 110 -0.15 -3.87 14.14
CA ALA A 110 -1.54 -4.12 13.78
C ALA A 110 -1.65 -5.03 12.55
N PHE A 111 -0.76 -4.84 11.56
CA PHE A 111 -0.63 -5.73 10.40
C PHE A 111 -0.30 -7.15 10.84
N LYS A 112 0.77 -7.37 11.63
CA LYS A 112 1.17 -8.72 12.07
C LYS A 112 0.05 -9.40 12.85
N LYS A 113 -0.68 -8.66 13.68
CA LYS A 113 -1.84 -9.16 14.42
C LYS A 113 -2.96 -9.60 13.47
N LEU A 114 -3.47 -8.69 12.64
CA LEU A 114 -4.57 -8.99 11.72
C LEU A 114 -4.20 -10.07 10.69
N PHE A 115 -2.96 -10.07 10.19
CA PHE A 115 -2.50 -11.00 9.16
C PHE A 115 -2.33 -12.43 9.68
N SER A 116 -2.04 -12.62 10.98
CA SER A 116 -1.89 -13.94 11.60
C SER A 116 -3.18 -14.49 12.21
N GLU A 117 -4.18 -13.64 12.43
CA GLU A 117 -5.48 -14.07 12.95
C GLU A 117 -6.27 -14.84 11.88
N ALA A 118 -6.74 -16.04 12.24
CA ALA A 118 -7.73 -16.80 11.47
C ALA A 118 -9.14 -16.20 11.66
N SER A 119 -9.27 -14.91 11.38
CA SER A 119 -10.52 -14.15 11.45
C SER A 119 -10.99 -13.79 10.04
N PRO A 120 -12.29 -13.51 9.83
CA PRO A 120 -12.75 -12.98 8.56
C PRO A 120 -11.90 -11.80 8.11
N ILE A 121 -11.63 -10.83 8.99
CA ILE A 121 -10.84 -9.65 8.61
C ILE A 121 -9.40 -9.96 8.22
N GLY A 122 -8.75 -10.96 8.85
CA GLY A 122 -7.42 -11.41 8.49
C GLY A 122 -7.37 -12.00 7.07
N HIS A 123 -8.30 -12.90 6.74
CA HIS A 123 -8.42 -13.46 5.38
C HIS A 123 -8.65 -12.37 4.33
N HIS A 124 -9.46 -11.37 4.66
CA HIS A 124 -9.71 -10.26 3.77
C HIS A 124 -8.47 -9.39 3.54
N LEU A 125 -7.73 -9.05 4.60
CA LEU A 125 -6.46 -8.34 4.48
C LEU A 125 -5.49 -9.10 3.57
N GLN A 126 -5.37 -10.41 3.76
CA GLN A 126 -4.54 -11.28 2.93
C GLN A 126 -5.01 -11.27 1.45
N TYR A 127 -6.32 -11.37 1.20
CA TYR A 127 -6.88 -11.33 -0.15
C TYR A 127 -6.59 -10.00 -0.85
N MET A 128 -6.80 -8.87 -0.16
CA MET A 128 -6.50 -7.54 -0.72
C MET A 128 -5.03 -7.40 -1.11
N ILE A 129 -4.14 -7.88 -0.25
CA ILE A 129 -2.71 -7.85 -0.53
C ILE A 129 -2.38 -8.72 -1.74
N ALA A 130 -2.98 -9.92 -1.85
CA ALA A 130 -2.81 -10.77 -3.02
C ALA A 130 -3.27 -10.08 -4.31
N VAL A 131 -4.41 -9.38 -4.27
CA VAL A 131 -4.92 -8.59 -5.40
C VAL A 131 -3.98 -7.44 -5.76
N GLN A 132 -3.47 -6.69 -4.78
CA GLN A 132 -2.51 -5.62 -5.02
C GLN A 132 -1.22 -6.16 -5.65
N MET A 133 -0.64 -7.23 -5.09
CA MET A 133 0.57 -7.86 -5.61
C MET A 133 0.37 -8.39 -7.04
N ALA A 134 -0.81 -8.95 -7.36
CA ALA A 134 -1.13 -9.37 -8.71
C ALA A 134 -1.18 -8.19 -9.69
N ARG A 135 -1.75 -7.04 -9.29
CA ARG A 135 -1.74 -5.81 -10.09
C ARG A 135 -0.33 -5.30 -10.31
N ASP A 136 0.49 -5.24 -9.26
CA ASP A 136 1.89 -4.80 -9.34
C ASP A 136 2.70 -5.69 -10.29
N LEU A 137 2.51 -7.02 -10.22
CA LEU A 137 3.16 -7.97 -11.11
C LEU A 137 2.72 -7.78 -12.58
N GLN A 138 1.42 -7.55 -12.82
CA GLN A 138 0.92 -7.28 -14.17
C GLN A 138 1.51 -5.99 -14.74
N GLU A 139 1.60 -4.92 -13.95
CA GLU A 139 2.21 -3.66 -14.36
C GLU A 139 3.72 -3.79 -14.61
N ALA A 140 4.44 -4.49 -13.74
CA ALA A 140 5.86 -4.78 -13.93
C ALA A 140 6.10 -5.56 -15.24
N ASN A 141 5.30 -6.60 -15.49
CA ASN A 141 5.40 -7.39 -16.73
C ASN A 141 5.10 -6.56 -17.99
N LYS A 142 4.16 -5.62 -17.93
CA LYS A 142 3.87 -4.71 -19.06
C LYS A 142 5.08 -3.81 -19.38
N ARG A 143 5.84 -3.36 -18.37
CA ARG A 143 7.03 -2.52 -18.58
C ARG A 143 8.16 -3.28 -19.23
N VAL A 144 8.49 -4.47 -18.70
CA VAL A 144 9.54 -5.34 -19.27
C VAL A 144 9.28 -5.63 -20.75
N ARG A 145 8.02 -5.88 -21.13
CA ARG A 145 7.64 -6.11 -22.53
C ARG A 145 7.83 -4.88 -23.43
N LYS A 146 7.57 -3.67 -22.91
CA LYS A 146 7.77 -2.42 -23.66
C LYS A 146 9.25 -2.13 -23.86
N GLU A 147 10.08 -2.34 -22.84
CA GLU A 147 11.54 -2.17 -22.92
C GLU A 147 12.20 -3.18 -23.86
N SER A 148 11.71 -4.41 -23.90
CA SER A 148 12.23 -5.45 -24.82
C SER A 148 11.83 -5.24 -26.29
N ALA A 149 10.88 -4.34 -26.56
CA ALA A 149 10.37 -4.04 -27.90
C ALA A 149 10.93 -2.72 -28.48
N ALA A 150 11.73 -1.98 -27.70
CA ALA A 150 12.43 -0.77 -28.09
C ALA A 150 13.88 -1.09 -28.46
#